data_AF-A0A392NJK9-F1
#
_entry.id   AF-A0A392NJK9-F1
#
_cell.length_a   1.000
_cell.length_b   1.000
_cell.length_c   1.000
_cell.angle_alpha   90.00
_cell.angle_beta   90.00
_cell.angle_gamma   90.00
#
_symmetry.space_group_name_H-M   'P 1'
#
loop_
_entity.id
_entity.type
_entity.pdbx_description
1 polymer ?
#
loop_
_entity_poly.entity_id
_entity_poly.type
_entity_poly.pdbx_seq_one_letter_code
_entity_poly.pdbx_strand_id
1 'polypeptide(L)'
;MAESQSGAGSSGNKRSKGTNAAKRAMAGVTQDASTVPPCGACKFLRRKCSDGCIFAPYFGTDQGAARFAAVHKVFGASNVSKLLSSISTNHRHEAAATISYEAQARLSDPVYGCVSTILALQQQVK
;
A
#
# COMPACT_ATOMS: atom_id res chain seq x y z
N MET A 1 -24.90 -21.11 21.51
CA MET A 1 -24.19 -21.49 22.75
C MET A 1 -22.70 -21.51 22.39
N ALA A 2 -21.79 -20.69 22.90
CA ALA A 2 -21.81 -19.83 24.07
C ALA A 2 -21.08 -18.52 23.75
N GLU A 3 -21.59 -17.44 24.34
CA GLU A 3 -20.92 -16.15 24.51
C GLU A 3 -19.81 -16.27 25.55
N SER A 4 -18.81 -15.40 25.48
CA SER A 4 -18.10 -14.91 26.67
C SER A 4 -17.55 -13.52 26.39
N GLN A 5 -18.23 -12.55 26.99
CA GLN A 5 -17.85 -11.14 27.08
C GLN A 5 -16.88 -10.95 28.25
N SER A 6 -16.07 -9.89 28.20
CA SER A 6 -15.39 -9.32 29.38
C SER A 6 -15.33 -7.80 29.22
N GLY A 7 -16.04 -7.07 30.07
CA GLY A 7 -15.89 -5.62 30.31
C GLY A 7 -14.58 -5.33 31.08
N ALA A 8 -14.17 -4.11 31.42
CA ALA A 8 -14.87 -2.83 31.58
C ALA A 8 -13.83 -1.67 31.56
N GLY A 9 -14.28 -0.41 31.50
CA GLY A 9 -13.43 0.74 31.85
C GLY A 9 -13.85 2.07 31.22
N SER A 10 -14.67 2.83 31.95
CA SER A 10 -15.24 4.13 31.58
C SER A 10 -14.28 5.29 31.89
N SER A 11 -14.28 6.36 31.09
CA SER A 11 -14.03 7.73 31.60
C SER A 11 -14.54 8.77 30.62
N GLY A 12 -15.59 9.48 31.03
CA GLY A 12 -16.17 10.60 30.31
C GLY A 12 -15.47 11.92 30.64
N ASN A 13 -15.60 12.91 29.76
CA ASN A 13 -15.44 14.30 30.14
C ASN A 13 -16.49 15.15 29.41
N LYS A 14 -17.31 15.87 30.20
CA LYS A 14 -18.27 16.88 29.74
C LYS A 14 -17.60 18.26 29.77
N ARG A 15 -17.96 19.13 28.82
CA ARG A 15 -17.98 20.62 28.85
C ARG A 15 -17.84 21.12 27.40
N SER A 16 -18.46 22.19 26.89
CA SER A 16 -19.48 23.13 27.35
C SER A 16 -20.05 23.83 26.11
N LYS A 17 -21.28 24.34 26.24
CA LYS A 17 -22.02 25.15 25.27
C LYS A 17 -21.39 26.55 25.15
N GLY A 18 -21.30 27.10 23.93
CA GLY A 18 -20.92 28.49 23.69
C GLY A 18 -21.47 28.97 22.34
N THR A 19 -22.21 30.06 22.37
CA THR A 19 -23.03 30.60 21.29
C THR A 19 -22.36 31.73 20.49
N ASN A 20 -22.75 31.82 19.22
CA ASN A 20 -22.95 33.00 18.37
C ASN A 20 -21.79 33.74 17.68
N ALA A 21 -22.15 34.10 16.44
CA ALA A 21 -21.94 35.38 15.75
C ALA A 21 -20.87 35.45 14.65
N ALA A 22 -21.34 35.99 13.53
CA ALA A 22 -20.70 36.13 12.23
C ALA A 22 -19.49 37.08 12.23
N LYS A 23 -18.54 36.83 11.31
CA LYS A 23 -17.86 37.88 10.55
C LYS A 23 -17.19 37.33 9.28
N ARG A 24 -17.13 38.21 8.29
CA ARG A 24 -16.92 38.00 6.85
C ARG A 24 -15.43 37.87 6.48
N ALA A 25 -15.20 37.17 5.36
CA ALA A 25 -14.21 37.38 4.28
C ALA A 25 -12.70 37.52 4.61
N MET A 26 -11.88 36.66 3.99
CA MET A 26 -10.88 37.05 2.97
C MET A 26 -10.42 35.79 2.21
N ALA A 27 -10.22 35.95 0.91
CA ALA A 27 -9.88 34.90 -0.05
C ALA A 27 -8.49 34.31 0.19
N GLY A 28 -8.44 33.03 0.55
CA GLY A 28 -7.33 32.14 0.25
C GLY A 28 -7.88 31.01 -0.59
N VAL A 29 -7.34 30.79 -1.79
CA VAL A 29 -7.59 29.55 -2.54
C VAL A 29 -7.10 28.40 -1.67
N THR A 30 -8.01 27.84 -0.89
CA THR A 30 -7.86 26.49 -0.35
C THR A 30 -7.95 25.60 -1.57
N GLN A 31 -6.80 25.09 -2.00
CA GLN A 31 -6.73 24.03 -2.99
C GLN A 31 -7.72 22.95 -2.59
N ASP A 32 -8.70 22.75 -3.45
CA ASP A 32 -9.68 21.68 -3.36
C ASP A 32 -8.92 20.40 -3.01
N ALA A 33 -9.26 19.82 -1.85
CA ALA A 33 -8.79 18.52 -1.44
C ALA A 33 -9.41 17.49 -2.38
N SER A 34 -8.89 17.47 -3.61
CA SER A 34 -9.01 16.36 -4.53
C SER A 34 -8.50 15.16 -3.76
N THR A 35 -9.44 14.34 -3.27
CA THR A 35 -9.14 13.13 -2.53
C THR A 35 -8.43 12.18 -3.48
N VAL A 36 -7.12 12.30 -3.58
CA VAL A 36 -6.29 11.39 -4.35
C VAL A 36 -6.53 10.01 -3.76
N PRO A 37 -7.03 9.04 -4.55
CA PRO A 37 -7.31 7.71 -4.05
C PRO A 37 -6.02 7.10 -3.47
N PRO A 38 -6.09 6.37 -2.35
CA PRO A 38 -4.91 5.75 -1.78
C PRO A 38 -4.32 4.74 -2.77
N CYS A 39 -2.99 4.70 -2.90
CA CYS A 39 -2.36 3.69 -3.74
C CYS A 39 -2.66 2.26 -3.23
N GLY A 40 -2.51 1.28 -4.11
CA GLY A 40 -2.78 -0.13 -3.81
C GLY A 40 -2.07 -0.65 -2.57
N ALA A 41 -0.83 -0.21 -2.32
CA ALA A 41 -0.08 -0.54 -1.12
C ALA A 41 -0.73 0.02 0.16
N CYS A 42 -1.07 1.32 0.16
CA CYS A 42 -1.71 1.96 1.31
C CYS A 42 -3.13 1.45 1.53
N LYS A 43 -3.86 1.12 0.44
CA LYS A 43 -5.16 0.45 0.48
C LYS A 43 -5.04 -0.93 1.15
N PHE A 44 -4.06 -1.74 0.75
CA PHE A 44 -3.80 -3.06 1.36
C PHE A 44 -3.38 -2.95 2.84
N LEU A 45 -2.49 -2.00 3.16
CA LEU A 45 -2.01 -1.76 4.53
C LEU A 45 -3.02 -1.00 5.42
N ARG A 46 -4.16 -0.58 4.87
CA ARG A 46 -5.21 0.19 5.57
C ARG A 46 -4.68 1.44 6.28
N ARG A 47 -3.76 2.16 5.63
CA ARG A 47 -3.14 3.40 6.15
C ARG A 47 -3.35 4.58 5.21
N LYS A 48 -3.20 5.82 5.74
CA LYS A 48 -3.26 7.04 4.92
C LYS A 48 -2.12 7.05 3.90
N CYS A 49 -2.43 7.38 2.64
CA CYS A 49 -1.43 7.61 1.61
C CYS A 49 -1.00 9.08 1.65
N SER A 50 0.28 9.35 1.87
CA SER A 50 0.89 10.68 1.87
C SER A 50 1.51 11.00 0.50
N ASP A 51 1.73 12.29 0.21
CA ASP A 51 2.31 12.76 -1.06
C ASP A 51 3.72 12.20 -1.35
N GLY A 52 4.46 11.79 -0.31
CA GLY A 52 5.77 11.13 -0.42
C GLY A 52 5.75 9.60 -0.41
N CYS A 53 4.59 8.95 -0.65
CA CYS A 53 4.48 7.50 -0.57
C CYS A 53 5.36 6.80 -1.63
N ILE A 54 6.41 6.09 -1.19
CA ILE A 54 7.33 5.37 -2.09
C ILE A 54 6.62 4.33 -2.97
N PHE A 55 5.47 3.81 -2.55
CA PHE A 55 4.72 2.80 -3.31
C PHE A 55 3.70 3.40 -4.28
N ALA A 56 3.34 4.68 -4.14
CA ALA A 56 2.28 5.29 -4.94
C ALA A 56 2.55 5.27 -6.45
N PRO A 57 3.78 5.56 -6.93
CA PRO A 57 4.08 5.53 -8.36
C PRO A 57 3.97 4.13 -8.99
N TYR A 58 4.03 3.06 -8.19
CA TYR A 58 4.16 1.69 -8.69
C TYR A 58 2.88 0.85 -8.52
N PHE A 59 2.05 1.18 -7.52
CA PHE A 59 0.84 0.42 -7.18
C PHE A 59 -0.44 1.25 -7.38
N GLY A 60 -0.49 2.11 -8.40
CA GLY A 60 -1.63 3.01 -8.66
C GLY A 60 -2.82 2.39 -9.43
N THR A 61 -2.68 1.17 -9.94
CA THR A 61 -3.73 0.53 -10.76
C THR A 61 -4.81 -0.14 -9.90
N ASP A 62 -5.94 -0.50 -10.51
CA ASP A 62 -7.02 -1.25 -9.84
C ASP A 62 -6.52 -2.57 -9.22
N GLN A 63 -5.59 -3.25 -9.91
CA GLN A 63 -4.91 -4.45 -9.42
C GLN A 63 -3.80 -4.18 -8.40
N GLY A 64 -3.52 -2.92 -8.07
CA GLY A 64 -2.38 -2.51 -7.25
C GLY A 64 -2.40 -3.14 -5.85
N ALA A 65 -3.58 -3.28 -5.24
CA ALA A 65 -3.71 -3.90 -3.92
C ALA A 65 -3.40 -5.41 -3.95
N ALA A 66 -3.88 -6.13 -4.97
CA ALA A 66 -3.61 -7.56 -5.15
C ALA A 66 -2.12 -7.82 -5.45
N ARG A 67 -1.51 -7.01 -6.32
CA ARG A 67 -0.06 -7.07 -6.59
C ARG A 67 0.75 -6.78 -5.33
N PHE A 68 0.38 -5.76 -4.58
CA PHE A 68 1.07 -5.44 -3.33
C PHE A 68 0.90 -6.53 -2.28
N ALA A 69 -0.24 -7.23 -2.22
CA ALA A 69 -0.43 -8.36 -1.33
C ALA A 69 0.60 -9.48 -1.58
N ALA A 70 0.86 -9.80 -2.85
CA ALA A 70 1.88 -10.78 -3.22
C ALA A 70 3.28 -10.31 -2.80
N VAL A 71 3.62 -9.07 -3.14
CA VAL A 71 4.91 -8.45 -2.78
C VAL A 71 5.12 -8.42 -1.27
N HIS A 72 4.11 -8.03 -0.51
CA HIS A 72 4.14 -8.01 0.94
C HIS A 72 4.33 -9.40 1.53
N LYS A 73 3.67 -10.42 0.98
CA LYS A 73 3.77 -11.79 1.47
C LYS A 73 5.14 -12.41 1.21
N VAL A 74 5.76 -12.14 0.06
CA VAL A 74 7.03 -12.78 -0.34
C VAL A 74 8.24 -12.00 0.18
N PHE A 75 8.24 -10.68 0.03
CA PHE A 75 9.41 -9.85 0.34
C PHE A 75 9.21 -9.00 1.58
N GLY A 76 7.98 -8.61 1.90
CA GLY A 76 7.65 -7.69 2.97
C GLY A 76 7.79 -6.22 2.56
N ALA A 77 6.88 -5.37 3.05
CA ALA A 77 6.85 -3.95 2.67
C ALA A 77 8.15 -3.21 2.99
N SER A 78 8.75 -3.47 4.16
CA SER A 78 9.98 -2.80 4.59
C SER A 78 11.18 -3.13 3.72
N ASN A 79 11.32 -4.38 3.29
CA ASN A 79 12.43 -4.80 2.44
C ASN A 79 12.31 -4.19 1.05
N VAL A 80 11.09 -4.20 0.49
CA VAL A 80 10.82 -3.58 -0.82
C VAL A 80 11.02 -2.07 -0.77
N SER A 81 10.60 -1.41 0.31
CA SER A 81 10.87 0.02 0.50
C SER A 81 12.38 0.32 0.48
N LYS A 82 13.17 -0.44 1.24
CA LYS A 82 14.64 -0.28 1.28
C LYS A 82 15.28 -0.54 -0.08
N LEU A 83 14.86 -1.61 -0.76
CA LEU A 83 15.33 -1.98 -2.09
C LEU A 83 15.04 -0.87 -3.11
N LEU A 84 13.79 -0.41 -3.19
CA LEU A 84 13.41 0.68 -4.11
C LEU A 84 14.17 1.97 -3.80
N SER A 85 14.41 2.30 -2.52
CA SER A 85 15.22 3.46 -2.15
C SER A 85 16.69 3.36 -2.60
N SER A 86 17.27 2.16 -2.63
CA SER A 86 18.66 1.93 -3.07
C SER A 86 18.84 1.97 -4.59
N ILE A 87 17.76 1.75 -5.36
CA ILE A 87 17.79 1.75 -6.83
C ILE A 87 17.68 3.19 -7.36
N SER A 88 18.37 3.49 -8.47
CA SER A 88 18.26 4.79 -9.14
C SER A 88 16.83 5.01 -9.65
N THR A 89 16.35 6.25 -9.62
CA THR A 89 14.96 6.60 -9.92
C THR A 89 14.47 6.07 -11.28
N ASN A 90 15.37 6.02 -12.27
CA ASN A 90 15.08 5.57 -13.62
C ASN A 90 14.72 4.08 -13.70
N HIS A 91 15.26 3.24 -12.80
CA HIS A 91 15.02 1.80 -12.80
C HIS A 91 13.99 1.34 -11.77
N ARG A 92 13.53 2.22 -10.87
CA ARG A 92 12.59 1.82 -9.80
C ARG A 92 11.27 1.29 -10.33
N HIS A 93 10.77 1.85 -11.45
CA HIS A 93 9.52 1.39 -12.03
C HIS A 93 9.64 -0.05 -12.57
N GLU A 94 10.72 -0.34 -13.30
CA GLU A 94 11.04 -1.68 -13.78
C GLU A 94 11.29 -2.65 -12.61
N ALA A 95 12.08 -2.23 -11.61
CA ALA A 95 12.31 -3.03 -10.42
C ALA A 95 11.01 -3.38 -9.69
N ALA A 96 10.09 -2.42 -9.51
CA ALA A 96 8.80 -2.69 -8.87
C ALA A 96 7.93 -3.67 -9.68
N ALA A 97 7.98 -3.60 -11.02
CA ALA A 97 7.31 -4.55 -11.89
C ALA A 97 7.91 -5.97 -11.76
N THR A 98 9.23 -6.09 -11.80
CA THR A 98 9.95 -7.37 -11.63
C THR A 98 9.68 -7.99 -10.26
N ILE A 99 9.79 -7.21 -9.18
CA ILE A 99 9.47 -7.67 -7.81
C ILE A 99 8.02 -8.17 -7.73
N SER A 100 7.08 -7.48 -8.38
CA SER A 100 5.68 -7.90 -8.41
C SER A 100 5.50 -9.24 -9.15
N TYR A 101 6.17 -9.40 -10.29
CA TYR A 101 6.16 -10.66 -11.05
C TYR A 101 6.77 -11.81 -10.24
N GLU A 102 7.96 -11.62 -9.66
CA GLU A 102 8.64 -12.64 -8.86
C GLU A 102 7.83 -13.05 -7.64
N ALA A 103 7.21 -12.07 -6.96
CA ALA A 103 6.33 -12.36 -5.84
C ALA A 103 5.14 -13.23 -6.28
N GLN A 104 4.52 -12.89 -7.40
CA GLN A 104 3.40 -13.67 -7.92
C GLN A 104 3.84 -15.08 -8.35
N ALA A 105 4.97 -15.21 -9.02
CA ALA A 105 5.53 -16.51 -9.40
C ALA A 105 5.81 -17.38 -8.17
N ARG A 106 6.36 -16.81 -7.09
CA ARG A 106 6.59 -17.51 -5.82
C ARG A 106 5.29 -17.93 -5.12
N LEU A 107 4.19 -17.20 -5.30
CA LEU A 107 2.89 -17.64 -4.79
C LEU A 107 2.31 -18.81 -5.60
N SER A 108 2.51 -18.81 -6.92
CA SER A 108 2.06 -19.90 -7.81
C SER A 108 2.92 -21.15 -7.66
N ASP A 109 4.22 -21.00 -7.49
CA ASP A 109 5.20 -22.06 -7.26
C ASP A 109 6.03 -21.74 -6.01
N PRO A 110 5.61 -22.23 -4.83
CA PRO A 110 6.32 -21.98 -3.58
C PRO A 110 7.75 -22.55 -3.53
N VAL A 111 8.06 -23.54 -4.38
CA VAL A 111 9.36 -24.21 -4.38
C VAL A 111 10.34 -23.45 -5.28
N TYR A 112 9.99 -23.25 -6.55
CA TYR A 112 10.91 -22.68 -7.55
C TYR A 112 10.58 -21.24 -7.96
N GLY A 113 9.36 -20.76 -7.73
CA GLY A 113 8.93 -19.42 -8.11
C GLY A 113 9.16 -19.12 -9.59
N CYS A 114 9.84 -18.02 -9.92
CA CYS A 114 10.16 -17.68 -11.32
C CYS A 114 11.18 -18.64 -11.96
N VAL A 115 11.94 -19.41 -11.18
CA VAL A 115 12.95 -20.34 -11.70
C VAL A 115 12.33 -21.48 -12.49
N SER A 116 11.12 -21.94 -12.13
CA SER A 116 10.43 -22.98 -12.93
C SER A 116 10.10 -22.50 -14.34
N THR A 117 9.76 -21.21 -14.50
CA THR A 117 9.58 -20.62 -15.83
C THR A 117 10.88 -20.59 -16.61
N ILE A 118 12.00 -20.23 -15.97
CA ILE A 118 13.33 -20.24 -16.61
C ILE A 118 13.69 -21.64 -17.09
N LEU A 119 13.53 -22.66 -16.24
CA LEU A 119 13.85 -24.05 -16.59
C LEU A 119 12.97 -24.58 -17.73
N ALA A 120 11.68 -24.27 -17.72
CA ALA A 120 10.76 -24.65 -18.79
C ALA A 120 11.16 -24.03 -20.13
N LEU A 121 11.53 -22.74 -20.13
CA LEU A 121 12.00 -22.05 -21.33
C LEU A 121 13.34 -22.63 -21.83
N GLN A 122 14.28 -22.93 -20.94
CA GLN A 122 15.56 -23.54 -21.29
C GLN A 122 15.41 -24.94 -21.91
N GLN A 123 14.36 -25.69 -21.58
CA GLN A 123 14.08 -27.00 -22.19
C GLN A 123 13.54 -26.87 -23.62
N GLN A 124 12.95 -25.73 -24.00
CA GLN A 124 12.41 -25.50 -25.35
C GLN A 124 13.45 -25.00 -26.35
N VAL A 125 14.52 -24.36 -25.86
CA VAL A 125 15.62 -23.82 -26.67
C VAL A 125 16.80 -24.80 -26.78
N LYS A 126 16.73 -25.92 -26.05
CA LYS A 126 17.63 -27.07 -26.22
C LYS A 126 17.18 -27.93 -27.38
#